data_AF-A0A1D8A540-F1
#
_entry.id   AF-A0A1D8A540-F1
#
_cell.length_a   1.000
_cell.length_b   1.000
_cell.length_c   1.000
_cell.angle_alpha   90.00
_cell.angle_beta   90.00
_cell.angle_gamma   90.00
#
_symmetry.space_group_name_H-M   'P 1'
#
loop_
_entity.id
_entity.type
_entity.pdbx_description
1 polymer ?
#
loop_
_entity_poly.entity_id
_entity_poly.type
_entity_poly.pdbx_seq_one_letter_code
_entity_poly.pdbx_strand_id
1 'polypeptide(L)'
;MTGAVVIGRRQVKVTEEQARITGRQADIMDHQVEVERAKLRADLYDRRLAVFKACQAYVRETTSVPFDFEASFETAQEISDRLEEAEFLFAGDVRNEIREVSKRADAIVKERIILLQLASSEAKRLMPSSKYYQQKEKIANLANALRDELPGLSQIMGEEMRLYIPRGNSRGDSTPS
;
A
#
# COMPACT_ATOMS: atom_id res chain seq x y z
N MET A 1 -19.63 27.66 64.99
CA MET A 1 -18.55 27.84 63.98
C MET A 1 -17.77 26.56 63.66
N THR A 2 -17.73 25.57 64.54
CA THR A 2 -16.98 24.31 64.34
C THR A 2 -17.43 23.48 63.14
N GLY A 3 -18.73 23.47 62.82
CA GLY A 3 -19.27 22.74 61.66
C GLY A 3 -18.80 23.25 60.30
N ALA A 4 -18.61 24.56 60.15
CA ALA A 4 -18.13 25.17 58.90
C ALA A 4 -16.67 24.77 58.57
N VAL A 5 -15.82 24.63 59.60
CA VAL A 5 -14.42 24.21 59.45
C VAL A 5 -14.31 22.74 59.03
N VAL A 6 -15.17 21.87 59.58
CA VAL A 6 -15.22 20.44 59.21
C VAL A 6 -15.71 20.27 57.76
N ILE A 7 -16.72 21.04 57.35
CA ILE A 7 -17.23 21.04 55.97
C ILE A 7 -16.16 21.57 55.00
N GLY A 8 -15.49 22.67 55.33
CA GLY A 8 -14.42 23.25 54.51
C GLY A 8 -13.24 22.28 54.31
N ARG A 9 -12.79 21.59 55.37
CA ARG A 9 -11.73 20.57 55.26
C ARG A 9 -12.14 19.39 54.39
N ARG A 10 -13.42 18.99 54.42
CA ARG A 10 -13.94 17.91 53.57
C ARG A 10 -14.02 18.35 52.11
N GLN A 11 -14.41 19.60 51.84
CA GLN A 11 -14.43 20.17 50.49
C GLN A 11 -13.02 20.22 49.88
N VAL A 12 -12.01 20.67 50.63
CA VAL A 12 -10.62 20.69 50.13
C VAL A 12 -10.15 19.30 49.71
N LYS A 13 -10.37 18.27 50.54
CA LYS A 13 -10.03 16.88 50.19
C LYS A 13 -10.77 16.38 48.94
N VAL A 14 -12.03 16.75 48.78
CA VAL A 14 -12.82 16.41 47.58
C VAL A 14 -12.23 17.10 46.34
N THR A 15 -11.87 18.38 46.45
CA THR A 15 -11.26 19.14 45.35
C THR A 15 -9.88 18.59 44.97
N GLU A 16 -9.04 18.21 45.94
CA GLU A 16 -7.74 17.57 45.68
C GLU A 16 -7.91 16.24 44.94
N GLU A 17 -8.87 15.41 45.38
CA GLU A 17 -9.17 14.13 44.73
C GLU A 17 -9.74 14.33 43.32
N GLN A 18 -10.62 15.31 43.13
CA GLN A 18 -11.15 15.68 41.81
C GLN A 18 -10.04 16.16 40.88
N ALA A 19 -9.12 17.01 41.34
CA ALA A 19 -7.99 17.47 40.54
C ALA A 19 -7.09 16.29 40.12
N ARG A 20 -6.84 15.33 41.02
CA ARG A 20 -6.09 14.11 40.72
C ARG A 20 -6.78 13.24 39.68
N ILE A 21 -8.09 13.05 39.80
CA ILE A 21 -8.89 12.28 38.83
C ILE A 21 -8.87 12.97 37.47
N THR A 22 -9.08 14.28 37.42
CA THR A 22 -9.02 15.06 36.16
C THR A 22 -7.66 14.96 35.50
N GLY A 23 -6.57 15.01 36.28
CA GLY A 23 -5.22 14.79 35.76
C GLY A 23 -5.06 13.42 35.10
N ARG A 24 -5.50 12.35 35.77
CA ARG A 24 -5.49 11.00 35.19
C ARG A 24 -6.38 10.87 33.95
N GLN A 25 -7.52 11.55 33.91
CA GLN A 25 -8.40 11.55 32.75
C GLN A 25 -7.75 12.25 31.55
N ALA A 26 -7.02 13.34 31.77
CA ALA A 26 -6.23 13.99 30.72
C ALA A 26 -5.14 13.04 30.18
N ASP A 27 -4.39 12.38 31.05
CA ASP A 27 -3.36 11.42 30.65
C ASP A 27 -3.94 10.25 29.82
N ILE A 28 -5.11 9.74 30.21
CA ILE A 28 -5.84 8.70 29.48
C ILE A 28 -6.30 9.20 28.11
N MET A 29 -6.84 10.42 28.03
CA MET A 29 -7.26 11.01 26.76
C MET A 29 -6.07 11.20 25.81
N ASP A 30 -4.93 11.66 26.33
CA ASP A 30 -3.71 11.81 25.53
C ASP A 30 -3.24 10.46 24.98
N HIS A 31 -3.24 9.41 25.81
CA HIS A 31 -2.93 8.05 25.36
C HIS A 31 -3.93 7.53 24.31
N GLN A 32 -5.23 7.80 24.47
CA GLN A 32 -6.24 7.41 23.49
C GLN A 32 -6.01 8.11 22.14
N VAL A 33 -5.64 9.39 22.15
CA VAL A 33 -5.29 10.13 20.93
C VAL A 33 -4.06 9.54 20.26
N GLU A 34 -3.04 9.14 21.03
CA GLU A 34 -1.86 8.47 20.48
C GLU A 34 -2.19 7.11 19.85
N VAL A 35 -3.04 6.31 20.50
CA VAL A 35 -3.50 5.02 19.99
C VAL A 35 -4.29 5.18 18.68
N GLU A 36 -5.25 6.12 18.63
CA GLU A 36 -6.02 6.38 17.40
C GLU A 36 -5.14 6.88 16.25
N ARG A 37 -4.15 7.73 16.55
CA ARG A 37 -3.15 8.14 15.55
C ARG A 37 -2.31 6.97 15.05
N ALA A 38 -1.90 6.06 15.93
CA ALA A 38 -1.14 4.87 15.54
C ALA A 38 -1.99 3.94 14.68
N LYS A 39 -3.25 3.72 15.05
CA LYS A 39 -4.21 2.92 14.29
C LYS A 39 -4.45 3.49 12.89
N LEU A 40 -4.71 4.79 12.77
CA LEU A 40 -4.89 5.44 11.48
C LEU A 40 -3.65 5.27 10.58
N ARG A 41 -2.44 5.40 11.14
CA ARG A 41 -1.20 5.16 10.38
C ARG A 41 -1.07 3.72 9.91
N ALA A 42 -1.42 2.74 10.74
CA ALA A 42 -1.42 1.33 10.36
C ALA A 42 -2.42 1.06 9.23
N ASP A 43 -3.65 1.58 9.34
CA ASP A 43 -4.67 1.44 8.29
C ASP A 43 -4.21 2.05 6.95
N LEU A 44 -3.57 3.22 7.00
CA LEU A 44 -2.99 3.86 5.82
C LEU A 44 -1.85 3.05 5.20
N TYR A 45 -0.97 2.49 6.05
CA TYR A 45 0.12 1.62 5.60
C TYR A 45 -0.42 0.38 4.90
N ASP A 46 -1.41 -0.29 5.48
CA ASP A 46 -2.02 -1.50 4.92
C ASP A 46 -2.68 -1.25 3.57
N ARG A 47 -3.40 -0.13 3.42
CA ARG A 47 -3.99 0.27 2.13
C ARG A 47 -2.93 0.51 1.05
N ARG A 48 -1.85 1.20 1.39
CA ARG A 48 -0.73 1.42 0.45
C ARG A 48 -0.04 0.12 0.06
N LEU A 49 0.15 -0.78 1.03
CA LEU A 49 0.72 -2.10 0.80
C LEU A 49 -0.18 -2.95 -0.11
N ALA A 50 -1.49 -2.86 0.04
CA ALA A 50 -2.45 -3.58 -0.80
C ALA A 50 -2.31 -3.17 -2.27
N VAL A 51 -2.19 -1.87 -2.57
CA VAL A 51 -1.97 -1.36 -3.93
C VAL A 51 -0.65 -1.87 -4.50
N PHE A 52 0.43 -1.84 -3.70
CA PHE A 52 1.72 -2.37 -4.14
C PHE A 52 1.64 -3.86 -4.48
N LYS A 53 1.00 -4.66 -3.63
CA LYS A 53 0.80 -6.09 -3.87
C LYS A 53 -0.04 -6.36 -5.12
N ALA A 54 -1.13 -5.60 -5.32
CA ALA A 54 -1.96 -5.71 -6.51
C ALA A 54 -1.17 -5.37 -7.77
N CYS A 55 -0.37 -4.30 -7.73
CA CYS A 55 0.52 -3.93 -8.83
C CYS A 55 1.55 -5.02 -9.14
N GLN A 56 2.22 -5.55 -8.12
CA GLN A 56 3.18 -6.64 -8.28
C GLN A 56 2.52 -7.91 -8.84
N ALA A 57 1.32 -8.26 -8.37
CA ALA A 57 0.55 -9.38 -8.87
C ALA A 57 0.20 -9.19 -10.35
N TYR A 58 -0.31 -8.02 -10.73
CA TYR A 58 -0.64 -7.71 -12.11
C TYR A 58 0.58 -7.82 -13.05
N VAL A 59 1.72 -7.25 -12.65
CA VAL A 59 2.94 -7.37 -13.45
C VAL A 59 3.43 -8.82 -13.54
N ARG A 60 3.30 -9.59 -12.46
CA ARG A 60 3.65 -11.02 -12.47
C ARG A 60 2.77 -11.80 -13.45
N GLU A 61 1.45 -11.63 -13.40
CA GLU A 61 0.52 -12.37 -14.27
C GLU A 61 0.64 -11.96 -15.74
N THR A 62 0.88 -10.67 -16.03
CA THR A 62 1.08 -10.19 -17.42
C THR A 62 2.39 -10.65 -18.03
N THR A 63 3.44 -10.83 -17.21
CA THR A 63 4.77 -11.27 -17.66
C THR A 63 5.01 -12.78 -17.52
N SER A 64 4.07 -13.53 -16.95
CA SER A 64 4.18 -14.98 -16.75
C SER A 64 4.16 -15.76 -18.08
N VAL A 65 4.74 -16.95 -18.04
CA VAL A 65 4.69 -17.93 -19.13
C VAL A 65 4.39 -19.29 -18.49
N PRO A 66 3.26 -19.96 -18.83
CA PRO A 66 2.25 -19.58 -19.81
C PRO A 66 1.43 -18.35 -19.40
N PHE A 67 0.91 -17.61 -20.39
CA PHE A 67 0.05 -16.45 -20.15
C PHE A 67 -1.38 -16.90 -19.89
N ASP A 68 -1.96 -16.43 -18.79
CA ASP A 68 -3.35 -16.64 -18.43
C ASP A 68 -4.11 -15.32 -18.53
N PHE A 69 -5.04 -15.24 -19.48
CA PHE A 69 -5.82 -14.03 -19.71
C PHE A 69 -6.80 -13.75 -18.57
N GLU A 70 -7.40 -14.77 -17.98
CA GLU A 70 -8.40 -14.61 -16.92
C GLU A 70 -7.73 -14.08 -15.66
N ALA A 71 -6.63 -14.72 -15.23
CA ALA A 71 -5.84 -14.24 -14.09
C ALA A 71 -5.27 -12.83 -14.32
N SER A 72 -4.81 -12.52 -15.54
CA SER A 72 -4.35 -11.18 -15.88
C SER A 72 -5.46 -10.14 -15.84
N PHE A 73 -6.69 -10.51 -16.19
CA PHE A 73 -7.84 -9.60 -16.15
C PHE A 73 -8.31 -9.36 -14.72
N GLU A 74 -8.40 -10.40 -13.89
CA GLU A 74 -8.75 -10.28 -12.47
C GLU A 74 -7.76 -9.37 -11.73
N THR A 75 -6.46 -9.56 -11.95
CA THR A 75 -5.43 -8.71 -11.34
C THR A 75 -5.43 -7.28 -11.87
N ALA A 76 -5.85 -7.06 -13.13
CA ALA A 76 -6.05 -5.72 -13.69
C ALA A 76 -7.26 -4.99 -13.06
N GLN A 77 -8.34 -5.72 -12.76
CA GLN A 77 -9.47 -5.16 -12.02
C GLN A 77 -9.06 -4.83 -10.59
N GLU A 78 -8.37 -5.75 -9.91
CA GLU A 78 -7.94 -5.54 -8.53
C GLU A 78 -7.03 -4.31 -8.40
N ILE A 79 -6.03 -4.13 -9.28
CA ILE A 79 -5.19 -2.93 -9.23
C ILE A 79 -5.99 -1.64 -9.48
N SER A 80 -6.99 -1.67 -10.37
CA SER A 80 -7.87 -0.52 -10.63
C SER A 80 -8.67 -0.15 -9.37
N ASP A 81 -9.33 -1.13 -8.76
CA ASP A 81 -10.13 -0.94 -7.55
C ASP A 81 -9.26 -0.42 -6.39
N ARG A 82 -8.07 -1.01 -6.19
CA ARG A 82 -7.13 -0.56 -5.15
C ARG A 82 -6.61 0.85 -5.41
N LEU A 83 -6.34 1.21 -6.66
CA LEU A 83 -5.90 2.55 -7.02
C LEU A 83 -6.98 3.60 -6.79
N GLU A 84 -8.24 3.27 -7.05
CA GLU A 84 -9.38 4.14 -6.77
C GLU A 84 -9.56 4.33 -5.25
N GLU A 85 -9.54 3.24 -4.47
CA GLU A 85 -9.61 3.28 -2.99
C GLU A 85 -8.46 4.10 -2.37
N ALA A 86 -7.29 4.08 -3.01
CA ALA A 86 -6.07 4.70 -2.51
C ALA A 86 -5.67 5.99 -3.24
N GLU A 87 -6.54 6.57 -4.07
CA GLU A 87 -6.18 7.72 -4.93
C GLU A 87 -5.59 8.88 -4.12
N PHE A 88 -6.14 9.15 -2.93
CA PHE A 88 -5.68 10.24 -2.07
C PHE A 88 -4.54 9.84 -1.12
N LEU A 89 -4.15 8.56 -1.09
CA LEU A 89 -3.16 8.04 -0.15
C LEU A 89 -1.73 8.22 -0.61
N PHE A 90 -1.51 8.48 -1.89
CA PHE A 90 -0.19 8.56 -2.51
C PHE A 90 0.16 9.98 -2.96
N ALA A 91 1.45 10.31 -2.82
CA ALA A 91 2.01 11.47 -3.51
C ALA A 91 1.81 11.37 -5.04
N GLY A 92 1.81 12.52 -5.72
CA GLY A 92 1.62 12.60 -7.18
C GLY A 92 2.57 11.69 -7.95
N ASP A 93 3.85 11.66 -7.56
CA ASP A 93 4.90 10.91 -8.23
C ASP A 93 4.66 9.39 -8.16
N VAL A 94 4.31 8.87 -6.98
CA VAL A 94 3.98 7.45 -6.78
C VAL A 94 2.79 7.04 -7.66
N ARG A 95 1.74 7.88 -7.74
CA ARG A 95 0.57 7.59 -8.58
C ARG A 95 0.92 7.56 -10.05
N ASN A 96 1.75 8.50 -10.51
CA ASN A 96 2.19 8.55 -11.89
C ASN A 96 3.00 7.29 -12.23
N GLU A 97 3.90 6.87 -11.34
CA GLU A 97 4.70 5.67 -11.53
C GLU A 97 3.83 4.41 -11.61
N ILE A 98 2.88 4.24 -10.70
CA ILE A 98 1.96 3.08 -10.75
C ILE A 98 1.14 3.11 -12.04
N ARG A 99 0.63 4.27 -12.46
CA ARG A 99 -0.13 4.40 -13.73
C ARG A 99 0.72 4.05 -14.95
N GLU A 100 1.98 4.47 -15.00
CA GLU A 100 2.88 4.12 -16.10
C GLU A 100 3.21 2.63 -16.12
N VAL A 101 3.45 2.02 -14.97
CA VAL A 101 3.63 0.56 -14.83
C VAL A 101 2.39 -0.19 -15.32
N SER A 102 1.19 0.21 -14.88
CA SER A 102 -0.07 -0.40 -15.33
C SER A 102 -0.26 -0.28 -16.84
N LYS A 103 -0.01 0.90 -17.41
CA LYS A 103 -0.14 1.15 -18.85
C LYS A 103 0.82 0.29 -19.68
N ARG A 104 2.03 0.05 -19.17
CA ARG A 104 3.01 -0.84 -19.82
C ARG A 104 2.61 -2.31 -19.71
N ALA A 105 2.09 -2.74 -18.56
CA ALA A 105 1.52 -4.06 -18.40
C ALA A 105 0.32 -4.28 -19.35
N ASP A 106 -0.57 -3.30 -19.51
CA ASP A 106 -1.66 -3.33 -20.49
C ASP A 106 -1.15 -3.49 -21.93
N ALA A 107 -0.03 -2.84 -22.26
CA ALA A 107 0.59 -3.00 -23.57
C ALA A 107 1.03 -4.45 -23.79
N ILE A 108 1.63 -5.11 -22.79
CA ILE A 108 2.00 -6.53 -22.86
C ILE A 108 0.76 -7.40 -23.07
N VAL A 109 -0.33 -7.16 -22.33
CA VAL A 109 -1.60 -7.89 -22.49
C VAL A 109 -2.14 -7.77 -23.92
N LYS A 110 -2.15 -6.56 -24.48
CA LYS A 110 -2.59 -6.33 -25.87
C LYS A 110 -1.76 -7.15 -26.86
N GLU A 111 -0.44 -7.14 -26.71
CA GLU A 111 0.46 -7.92 -27.57
C GLU A 111 0.28 -9.43 -27.39
N ARG A 112 -0.04 -9.91 -26.18
CA ARG A 112 -0.36 -11.33 -25.88
C ARG A 112 -1.66 -11.75 -26.57
N ILE A 113 -2.70 -10.92 -26.54
CA ILE A 113 -3.96 -11.19 -27.24
C ILE A 113 -3.71 -11.34 -28.75
N ILE A 114 -2.90 -10.47 -29.35
CA ILE A 114 -2.49 -10.59 -30.76
C ILE A 114 -1.76 -11.92 -31.00
N LEU A 115 -0.85 -12.32 -30.11
CA LEU A 115 -0.14 -13.59 -30.24
C LEU A 115 -1.09 -14.79 -30.16
N LEU A 116 -2.10 -14.76 -29.29
CA LEU A 116 -3.12 -15.81 -29.18
C LEU A 116 -3.98 -15.90 -30.46
N GLN A 117 -4.37 -14.76 -31.02
CA GLN A 117 -5.09 -14.69 -32.29
C GLN A 117 -4.25 -15.27 -33.45
N LEU A 118 -2.97 -14.89 -33.52
CA LEU A 118 -2.03 -15.45 -34.50
C LEU A 118 -1.89 -16.96 -34.32
N ALA A 119 -1.69 -17.44 -33.09
CA ALA A 119 -1.58 -18.86 -32.79
C ALA A 119 -2.82 -19.65 -33.23
N SER A 120 -4.03 -19.11 -32.98
CA SER A 120 -5.28 -19.71 -33.42
C SER A 120 -5.37 -19.80 -34.95
N SER A 121 -5.00 -18.72 -35.66
CA SER A 121 -5.00 -18.70 -37.13
C SER A 121 -3.97 -19.64 -37.76
N GLU A 122 -2.87 -19.91 -37.05
CA GLU A 122 -1.74 -20.70 -37.52
C GLU A 122 -1.78 -22.15 -37.04
N ALA A 123 -2.76 -22.54 -36.21
CA ALA A 123 -2.87 -23.86 -35.59
C ALA A 123 -2.88 -25.04 -36.59
N LYS A 124 -3.20 -24.79 -37.87
CA LYS A 124 -3.20 -25.80 -38.95
C LYS A 124 -1.91 -25.83 -39.77
N ARG A 125 -0.94 -24.95 -39.51
CA ARG A 125 0.32 -24.86 -40.27
C ARG A 125 1.39 -25.74 -39.63
N LEU A 126 2.24 -26.34 -40.46
CA LEU A 126 3.41 -27.12 -40.02
C LEU A 126 4.46 -26.26 -39.30
N MET A 127 4.56 -24.96 -39.64
CA MET A 127 5.44 -24.01 -38.96
C MET A 127 4.72 -22.66 -38.72
N PRO A 128 4.95 -22.02 -37.56
CA PRO A 128 4.47 -20.66 -37.29
C PRO A 128 5.08 -19.64 -38.27
N SER A 129 4.38 -18.55 -38.51
CA SER A 129 4.89 -17.50 -39.41
C SER A 129 6.01 -16.68 -38.76
N SER A 130 6.80 -15.98 -39.58
CA SER A 130 7.74 -14.96 -39.09
C SER A 130 7.05 -13.92 -38.20
N LYS A 131 5.76 -13.60 -38.42
CA LYS A 131 5.03 -12.62 -37.60
C LYS A 131 4.80 -13.14 -36.19
N TYR A 132 4.53 -14.44 -36.03
CA TYR A 132 4.40 -15.07 -34.71
C TYR A 132 5.68 -14.92 -33.89
N TYR A 133 6.84 -15.20 -34.47
CA TYR A 133 8.13 -15.07 -33.78
C TYR A 133 8.46 -13.62 -33.43
N GLN A 134 8.26 -12.69 -34.36
CA GLN A 134 8.43 -11.24 -34.11
C GLN A 134 7.54 -10.76 -32.96
N GLN A 135 6.29 -11.24 -32.92
CA GLN A 135 5.35 -10.89 -31.87
C GLN A 135 5.81 -11.43 -30.50
N LYS A 136 6.30 -12.67 -30.44
CA LYS A 136 6.85 -13.27 -29.23
C LYS A 136 8.09 -12.52 -28.72
N GLU A 137 8.97 -12.11 -29.62
CA GLU A 137 10.16 -11.30 -29.29
C GLU A 137 9.76 -9.92 -28.75
N LYS A 138 8.80 -9.24 -29.39
CA LYS A 138 8.26 -7.96 -28.92
C LYS A 138 7.71 -8.06 -27.49
N ILE A 139 6.95 -9.11 -27.20
CA ILE A 139 6.42 -9.37 -25.85
C ILE A 139 7.57 -9.58 -24.85
N ALA A 140 8.59 -10.36 -25.20
CA ALA A 140 9.74 -10.60 -24.33
C ALA A 140 10.50 -9.28 -24.02
N ASN A 141 10.70 -8.43 -25.02
CA ASN A 141 11.36 -7.14 -24.85
C ASN A 141 10.57 -6.21 -23.94
N LEU A 142 9.23 -6.13 -24.12
CA LEU A 142 8.36 -5.34 -23.25
C LEU A 142 8.35 -5.88 -21.81
N ALA A 143 8.27 -7.20 -21.64
CA ALA A 143 8.28 -7.82 -20.32
C ALA A 143 9.61 -7.62 -19.57
N ASN A 144 10.73 -7.68 -20.28
CA ASN A 144 12.05 -7.38 -19.70
C ASN A 144 12.14 -5.90 -19.30
N ALA A 145 11.75 -4.97 -20.18
CA ALA A 145 11.75 -3.55 -19.86
C ALA A 145 10.88 -3.22 -18.64
N LEU A 146 9.69 -3.82 -18.53
CA LEU A 146 8.83 -3.66 -17.37
C LEU A 146 9.47 -4.24 -16.09
N ARG A 147 10.13 -5.40 -16.19
CA ARG A 147 10.81 -6.04 -15.06
C ARG A 147 11.97 -5.20 -14.52
N ASP A 148 12.70 -4.55 -15.42
CA ASP A 148 13.85 -3.70 -15.06
C ASP A 148 13.41 -2.42 -14.31
N GLU A 149 12.15 -2.00 -14.43
CA GLU A 149 11.58 -0.82 -13.77
C GLU A 149 10.95 -1.13 -12.41
N LEU A 150 10.55 -2.39 -12.14
CA LEU A 150 9.94 -2.78 -10.85
C LEU A 150 10.80 -2.46 -9.62
N PRO A 151 12.15 -2.57 -9.65
CA PRO A 151 12.98 -2.13 -8.53
C PRO A 151 12.80 -0.64 -8.24
N GLY A 152 12.62 0.20 -9.26
CA GLY A 152 12.38 1.64 -9.13
C GLY A 152 11.06 1.93 -8.42
N LEU A 153 9.97 1.29 -8.86
CA LEU A 153 8.67 1.40 -8.18
C LEU A 153 8.76 0.93 -6.72
N SER A 154 9.43 -0.19 -6.47
CA SER A 154 9.62 -0.74 -5.12
C SER A 154 10.42 0.21 -4.22
N GLN A 155 11.42 0.90 -4.78
CA GLN A 155 12.21 1.90 -4.06
C GLN A 155 11.36 3.12 -3.70
N ILE A 156 10.67 3.71 -4.69
CA ILE A 156 9.83 4.90 -4.48
C ILE A 156 8.73 4.58 -3.45
N MET A 157 8.09 3.41 -3.58
CA MET A 157 7.10 2.96 -2.61
C MET A 157 7.69 2.68 -1.23
N GLY A 158 8.87 2.09 -1.16
CA GLY A 158 9.57 1.83 0.11
C GLY A 158 9.97 3.12 0.83
N GLU A 159 10.42 4.14 0.08
CA GLU A 159 10.70 5.48 0.59
C GLU A 159 9.43 6.15 1.11
N GLU A 160 8.35 6.12 0.33
CA GLU A 160 7.05 6.63 0.74
C GLU A 160 6.53 5.92 1.99
N MET A 161 6.67 4.60 2.11
CA MET A 161 6.24 3.86 3.30
C MET A 161 7.09 4.17 4.54
N ARG A 162 8.41 4.38 4.38
CA ARG A 162 9.31 4.71 5.49
C ARG A 162 9.00 6.04 6.16
N LEU A 163 8.44 7.01 5.43
CA LEU A 163 8.02 8.29 6.00
C LEU A 163 6.94 8.15 7.08
N TYR A 164 6.26 7.00 7.15
CA TYR A 164 5.10 6.79 8.03
C TYR A 164 5.31 5.72 9.10
N ILE A 165 6.43 4.98 9.06
CA ILE A 165 6.83 4.10 10.16
C ILE A 165 7.25 4.99 11.33
N PRO A 166 6.60 4.89 12.52
CA PRO A 166 7.04 5.63 13.68
C PRO A 166 8.48 5.22 13.99
N ARG A 167 9.42 6.16 13.88
CA ARG A 167 10.67 6.02 14.63
C ARG A 167 10.25 6.09 16.07
N GLY A 168 10.20 4.94 16.74
CA GLY A 168 10.03 4.91 18.18
C GLY A 168 11.07 5.87 18.74
N ASN A 169 10.63 6.98 19.33
CA ASN A 169 11.47 7.70 20.25
C ASN A 169 11.70 6.70 21.37
N SER A 170 12.77 5.91 21.27
CA SER A 170 13.37 5.21 22.38
C SER A 170 13.78 6.31 23.36
N ARG A 171 12.82 6.80 24.13
CA ARG A 171 13.11 7.46 25.40
C ARG A 171 13.97 6.45 26.12
N GLY A 172 15.26 6.78 26.25
CA GLY A 172 16.21 5.95 26.93
C GLY A 172 15.62 5.54 28.27
N ASP A 173 15.67 4.24 28.54
CA ASP A 173 15.70 3.71 29.89
C ASP A 173 16.84 4.40 30.64
N SER A 174 16.59 5.60 31.16
CA SER A 174 17.36 6.15 32.26
C SER A 174 16.75 5.57 33.53
N THR A 175 17.05 4.30 33.79
CA THR A 175 16.92 3.73 35.12
C THR A 175 17.93 4.48 36.00
N PRO A 176 17.49 5.23 37.03
CA PRO A 176 18.43 5.79 37.98
C PRO A 176 19.00 4.63 38.80
N SER A 177 20.32 4.48 38.76
CA SER A 177 21.08 3.62 39.69
C SER A 177 21.20 4.27 41.06
#